data_AF-A0A2V6UJW6-F1
#
_entry.id   AF-A0A2V6UJW6-F1
#
_cell.length_a   1.000
_cell.length_b   1.000
_cell.length_c   1.000
_cell.angle_alpha   90.00
_cell.angle_beta   90.00
_cell.angle_gamma   90.00
#
_symmetry.space_group_name_H-M   'P 1'
#
loop_
_entity.id
_entity.type
_entity.pdbx_description
1 polymer ?
#
loop_
_entity_poly.entity_id
_entity_poly.type
_entity_poly.pdbx_seq_one_letter_code
_entity_poly.pdbx_strand_id
1 'polypeptide(L)'
;SLGWEGSDSQWRHYRRAYGLLAAFATPLVLSVHSVVSWDFAMALVPGWHSTLFAPFFVDGAIFSGFAMVLILVLPMRHFFDLRAYVTDRHLDMMAKLILVTGLVLTYFYACELFTSWYSGEHIEKASLFWRLTSTYWWALFTMYFCNCVSPLILFWKKARTSPVILYVVSILVLIGMWFERFNIIVPSLGHDFYPYTWGIYVPTVTDSTIIIGSFAWFFLLFLGFIKVMPSLSVVEVKETLPPPMKEAAHGGHH
;
A
#
# COMPACT_ATOMS: atom_id res chain seq x y z
N SER A 1 2.45 21.05 24.10
CA SER A 1 1.04 21.23 23.68
C SER A 1 0.77 22.72 23.53
N LEU A 2 -0.17 23.13 22.67
CA LEU A 2 -0.55 24.54 22.45
C LEU A 2 -1.62 25.04 23.45
N GLY A 3 -1.53 24.63 24.73
CA GLY A 3 -2.55 24.97 25.73
C GLY A 3 -3.86 24.17 25.61
N TRP A 4 -3.76 22.87 25.30
CA TRP A 4 -4.94 22.00 25.25
C TRP A 4 -5.44 21.69 26.66
N GLU A 5 -6.67 22.13 26.97
CA GLU A 5 -7.33 21.92 28.27
C GLU A 5 -8.40 20.83 28.22
N GLY A 6 -8.82 20.43 27.02
CA GLY A 6 -9.87 19.43 26.82
C GLY A 6 -11.27 19.97 27.13
N SER A 7 -11.49 21.29 26.99
CA SER A 7 -12.82 21.89 27.19
C SER A 7 -13.81 21.44 26.12
N ASP A 8 -15.10 21.46 26.46
CA ASP A 8 -16.18 21.06 25.55
C ASP A 8 -16.19 21.88 24.24
N SER A 9 -15.85 23.18 24.32
CA SER A 9 -15.66 24.01 23.13
C SER A 9 -14.49 23.51 22.25
N GLN A 10 -13.34 23.18 22.85
CA GLN A 10 -12.20 22.66 22.12
C GLN A 10 -12.53 21.32 21.43
N TRP A 11 -13.23 20.41 22.10
CA TRP A 11 -13.66 19.13 21.52
C TRP A 11 -14.63 19.29 20.35
N ARG A 12 -15.60 20.21 20.44
CA ARG A 12 -16.51 20.47 19.32
C ARG A 12 -15.79 20.98 18.08
N HIS A 13 -14.87 21.92 18.24
CA HIS A 13 -14.09 22.44 17.12
C HIS A 13 -13.15 21.36 16.56
N TYR A 14 -12.49 20.59 17.43
CA TYR A 14 -11.63 19.49 17.03
C TYR A 14 -12.37 18.43 16.20
N ARG A 15 -13.54 17.96 16.65
CA ARG A 15 -14.32 16.95 15.91
C ARG A 15 -14.79 17.44 14.54
N ARG A 16 -15.21 18.71 14.45
CA ARG A 16 -15.57 19.33 13.15
C ARG A 16 -14.37 19.43 12.22
N ALA A 17 -13.24 19.92 12.74
CA ALA A 17 -12.01 20.03 11.97
C ALA A 17 -11.51 18.65 11.51
N TYR A 18 -11.53 17.64 12.38
CA TYR A 18 -11.16 16.27 12.06
C TYR A 18 -12.02 15.71 10.93
N GLY A 19 -13.35 15.86 11.01
CA GLY A 19 -14.26 15.42 9.96
C GLY A 19 -14.03 16.12 8.62
N LEU A 20 -13.81 17.45 8.63
CA LEU A 20 -13.51 18.22 7.43
C LEU A 20 -12.16 17.82 6.82
N LEU A 21 -11.11 17.67 7.63
CA LEU A 21 -9.80 17.24 7.16
C LEU A 21 -9.84 15.83 6.59
N ALA A 22 -10.57 14.91 7.21
CA ALA A 22 -10.78 13.56 6.67
C ALA A 22 -11.51 13.61 5.31
N ALA A 23 -12.54 14.45 5.19
CA ALA A 23 -13.29 14.65 3.95
C ALA A 23 -12.44 15.26 2.83
N PHE A 24 -11.49 16.15 3.14
CA PHE A 24 -10.56 16.71 2.16
C PHE A 24 -9.37 15.79 1.85
N ALA A 25 -8.87 15.05 2.84
CA ALA A 25 -7.75 14.13 2.66
C ALA A 25 -8.10 12.96 1.73
N THR A 26 -9.34 12.45 1.79
CA THR A 26 -9.78 11.33 0.95
C THR A 26 -9.62 11.61 -0.57
N PRO A 27 -10.23 12.66 -1.15
CA PRO A 27 -10.04 12.99 -2.55
C PRO A 27 -8.60 13.43 -2.87
N LEU A 28 -7.90 14.02 -1.90
CA LEU A 28 -6.49 14.38 -2.07
C LEU A 28 -5.60 13.16 -2.27
N VAL A 29 -5.78 12.09 -1.49
CA VAL A 29 -5.00 10.85 -1.66
C VAL A 29 -5.27 10.21 -3.03
N LEU A 30 -6.54 10.21 -3.46
CA LEU A 30 -6.92 9.73 -4.79
C LEU A 30 -6.28 10.58 -5.89
N SER A 31 -6.30 11.91 -5.75
CA SER A 31 -5.77 12.81 -6.77
C SER A 31 -4.24 12.76 -6.87
N VAL A 32 -3.52 12.72 -5.74
CA VAL A 32 -2.04 12.70 -5.73
C VAL A 32 -1.51 11.47 -6.46
N HIS A 33 -2.06 10.28 -6.18
CA HIS A 33 -1.64 9.07 -6.89
C HIS A 33 -2.11 9.03 -8.35
N SER A 34 -3.25 9.65 -8.67
CA SER A 34 -3.70 9.80 -10.07
C SER A 34 -2.79 10.75 -10.85
N VAL A 35 -2.33 11.86 -10.25
CA VAL A 35 -1.42 12.81 -10.90
C VAL A 35 -0.08 12.14 -11.23
N VAL A 36 0.51 11.41 -10.28
CA VAL A 36 1.74 10.64 -10.55
C VAL A 36 1.53 9.60 -11.65
N SER A 37 0.34 8.99 -11.73
CA SER A 37 0.03 8.06 -12.82
C SER A 37 -0.08 8.75 -14.19
N TRP A 38 -0.54 10.01 -14.22
CA TRP A 38 -0.70 10.77 -15.46
C TRP A 38 0.64 11.16 -16.08
N ASP A 39 1.70 11.28 -15.28
CA ASP A 39 3.06 11.47 -15.80
C ASP A 39 3.46 10.33 -16.75
N PHE A 40 2.98 9.10 -16.51
CA PHE A 40 3.14 7.97 -17.42
C PHE A 40 2.04 7.94 -18.49
N ALA A 41 0.77 8.07 -18.09
CA ALA A 41 -0.37 7.88 -19.00
C ALA A 41 -0.41 8.86 -20.18
N MET A 42 0.06 10.09 -19.97
CA MET A 42 0.10 11.13 -21.00
C MET A 42 1.33 11.03 -21.90
N ALA A 43 2.32 10.21 -21.55
CA ALA A 43 3.50 10.01 -22.39
C ALA A 43 3.14 9.14 -23.62
N LEU A 44 3.77 9.45 -24.75
CA LEU A 44 3.67 8.68 -25.99
C LEU A 44 4.67 7.53 -25.98
N VAL A 45 4.62 6.66 -24.97
CA VAL A 45 5.47 5.47 -24.85
C VAL A 45 4.59 4.22 -24.96
N PRO A 46 4.96 3.22 -25.78
CA PRO A 46 4.19 1.98 -25.92
C PRO A 46 3.97 1.30 -24.57
N GLY A 47 2.70 1.03 -24.26
CA GLY A 47 2.31 0.40 -22.99
C GLY A 47 2.23 1.35 -21.79
N TRP A 48 2.46 2.65 -21.96
CA TRP A 48 2.11 3.66 -20.96
C TRP A 48 0.82 4.40 -21.29
N HIS A 49 0.47 4.51 -22.57
CA HIS A 49 -0.71 5.24 -23.00
C HIS A 49 -2.01 4.47 -22.69
N SER A 50 -2.45 4.52 -21.44
CA SER A 50 -3.64 3.81 -20.96
C SER A 50 -4.46 4.65 -19.99
N THR A 51 -5.78 4.65 -20.19
CA THR A 51 -6.74 5.31 -19.30
C THR A 51 -6.92 4.58 -17.97
N LEU A 52 -6.45 3.32 -17.87
CA LEU A 52 -6.55 2.51 -16.66
C LEU A 52 -5.53 2.90 -15.58
N PHE A 53 -4.47 3.66 -15.92
CA PHE A 53 -3.38 3.95 -14.99
C PHE A 53 -3.78 4.74 -13.75
N ALA A 54 -4.70 5.69 -13.85
CA ALA A 54 -5.14 6.47 -12.68
C ALA A 54 -5.75 5.59 -11.57
N PRO A 55 -6.84 4.84 -11.80
CA PRO A 55 -7.40 3.96 -10.77
C PRO A 55 -6.43 2.82 -10.39
N PHE A 56 -5.62 2.33 -11.34
CA PHE A 56 -4.64 1.28 -11.10
C PHE A 56 -3.53 1.71 -10.11
N PHE A 57 -2.95 2.91 -10.28
CA PHE A 57 -1.93 3.43 -9.36
C PHE A 57 -2.49 3.72 -7.97
N VAL A 58 -3.73 4.21 -7.90
CA VAL A 58 -4.42 4.45 -6.62
C VAL A 58 -4.63 3.14 -5.86
N ASP A 59 -5.15 2.11 -6.52
CA ASP A 59 -5.37 0.80 -5.89
C ASP A 59 -4.04 0.16 -5.45
N GLY A 60 -3.00 0.26 -6.29
CA GLY A 60 -1.64 -0.17 -5.94
C GLY A 60 -1.05 0.57 -4.73
N ALA A 61 -1.34 1.87 -4.58
CA ALA A 61 -0.92 2.64 -3.42
C ALA A 61 -1.62 2.18 -2.13
N ILE A 62 -2.92 1.88 -2.20
CA ILE A 62 -3.67 1.33 -1.07
C ILE A 62 -3.13 -0.06 -0.70
N PHE A 63 -2.93 -0.93 -1.68
CA PHE A 63 -2.44 -2.30 -1.49
C PHE A 63 -1.04 -2.33 -0.85
N SER A 64 -0.07 -1.60 -1.41
CA SER A 64 1.28 -1.49 -0.84
C SER A 64 1.31 -0.77 0.51
N GLY A 65 0.46 0.26 0.69
CA GLY A 65 0.35 1.01 1.94
C GLY A 65 -0.07 0.13 3.11
N PHE A 66 -1.14 -0.67 2.96
CA PHE A 66 -1.57 -1.60 4.00
C PHE A 66 -0.55 -2.71 4.27
N ALA A 67 0.15 -3.19 3.25
CA ALA A 67 1.24 -4.14 3.44
C ALA A 67 2.40 -3.55 4.27
N MET A 68 2.79 -2.31 3.99
CA MET A 68 3.81 -1.61 4.79
C MET A 68 3.34 -1.40 6.23
N VAL A 69 2.09 -1.00 6.44
CA VAL A 69 1.52 -0.86 7.80
C VAL A 69 1.61 -2.17 8.57
N LEU A 70 1.27 -3.32 7.97
CA LEU A 70 1.40 -4.62 8.64
C LEU A 70 2.86 -4.96 8.99
N ILE A 71 3.81 -4.68 8.10
CA ILE A 71 5.24 -4.91 8.35
C ILE A 71 5.75 -4.10 9.56
N LEU A 72 5.20 -2.91 9.79
CA LEU A 72 5.58 -2.06 10.91
C LEU A 72 4.82 -2.43 12.19
N VAL A 73 3.50 -2.61 12.10
CA VAL A 73 2.63 -2.85 13.25
C VAL A 73 2.84 -4.23 13.85
N LEU A 74 3.13 -5.28 13.07
CA LEU A 74 3.29 -6.63 13.60
C LEU A 74 4.50 -6.79 14.54
N PRO A 75 5.72 -6.31 14.18
CA PRO A 75 6.84 -6.24 15.12
C PRO A 75 6.54 -5.33 16.32
N MET A 76 5.93 -4.16 16.11
CA MET A 76 5.56 -3.26 17.22
C MET A 76 4.59 -3.92 18.20
N ARG A 77 3.60 -4.67 17.69
CA ARG A 77 2.64 -5.44 18.49
C ARG A 77 3.35 -6.46 19.38
N HIS A 78 4.45 -7.04 18.89
CA HIS A 78 5.25 -8.01 19.66
C HIS A 78 6.18 -7.32 20.67
N PHE A 79 6.94 -6.30 20.27
CA PHE A 79 7.96 -5.67 21.12
C PHE A 79 7.38 -4.74 22.20
N PHE A 80 6.27 -4.06 21.92
CA PHE A 80 5.63 -3.12 22.86
C PHE A 80 4.36 -3.70 23.52
N ASP A 81 4.12 -5.01 23.38
CA ASP A 81 2.95 -5.73 23.90
C ASP A 81 1.60 -5.05 23.61
N LEU A 82 1.42 -4.54 22.39
CA LEU A 82 0.21 -3.81 21.99
C LEU A 82 -0.96 -4.73 21.64
N ARG A 83 -0.97 -5.98 22.11
CA ARG A 83 -1.99 -6.99 21.75
C ARG A 83 -3.40 -6.60 22.19
N ALA A 84 -3.52 -5.88 23.30
CA ALA A 84 -4.79 -5.38 23.82
C ALA A 84 -5.41 -4.30 22.92
N TYR A 85 -4.59 -3.52 22.21
CA TYR A 85 -5.04 -2.44 21.32
C TYR A 85 -5.15 -2.93 19.88
N VAL A 86 -4.10 -3.56 19.36
CA VAL A 86 -4.07 -4.18 18.03
C VAL A 86 -4.56 -5.62 18.14
N THR A 87 -5.89 -5.75 18.17
CA THR A 87 -6.56 -7.06 18.24
C THR A 87 -6.53 -7.81 16.91
N ASP A 88 -6.79 -9.12 16.94
CA ASP A 88 -6.84 -9.95 15.73
C ASP A 88 -7.96 -9.53 14.76
N ARG A 89 -8.97 -8.79 15.24
CA ARG A 89 -9.99 -8.18 14.38
C ARG A 89 -9.38 -7.13 13.46
N HIS A 90 -8.46 -6.29 13.96
CA HIS A 90 -7.78 -5.31 13.12
C HIS A 90 -6.93 -6.00 12.05
N LEU A 91 -6.23 -7.08 12.43
CA LEU A 91 -5.46 -7.89 11.48
C LEU A 91 -6.34 -8.52 10.39
N ASP A 92 -7.47 -9.14 10.76
CA ASP A 92 -8.41 -9.73 9.80
C ASP A 92 -9.01 -8.68 8.85
N MET A 93 -9.32 -7.48 9.34
CA MET A 93 -9.82 -6.38 8.50
C MET A 93 -8.76 -5.86 7.53
N MET A 94 -7.51 -5.65 7.99
CA MET A 94 -6.41 -5.24 7.11
C MET A 94 -6.10 -6.32 6.06
N ALA A 95 -6.12 -7.59 6.44
CA ALA A 95 -5.91 -8.70 5.53
C ALA A 95 -7.01 -8.79 4.45
N LYS A 96 -8.26 -8.51 4.80
CA LYS A 96 -9.36 -8.42 3.82
C LYS A 96 -9.18 -7.25 2.86
N LEU A 97 -8.72 -6.09 3.34
CA LEU A 97 -8.43 -4.95 2.45
C LEU A 97 -7.34 -5.30 1.45
N ILE A 98 -6.22 -5.88 1.91
CA ILE A 98 -5.14 -6.36 1.03
C ILE A 98 -5.66 -7.40 0.03
N LEU A 99 -6.51 -8.33 0.47
CA LEU A 99 -7.10 -9.32 -0.42
C LEU A 99 -7.97 -8.66 -1.51
N VAL A 100 -8.85 -7.74 -1.13
CA VAL A 100 -9.76 -7.08 -2.07
C VAL A 100 -8.99 -6.22 -3.08
N THR A 101 -8.06 -5.39 -2.63
CA THR A 101 -7.26 -4.57 -3.53
C THR A 101 -6.31 -5.42 -4.38
N GLY A 102 -5.77 -6.52 -3.85
CA GLY A 102 -5.00 -7.48 -4.65
C GLY A 102 -5.82 -8.13 -5.78
N LEU A 103 -7.10 -8.43 -5.54
CA LEU A 103 -8.01 -8.92 -6.59
C LEU A 103 -8.33 -7.85 -7.63
N VAL A 104 -8.50 -6.60 -7.21
CA VAL A 104 -8.72 -5.46 -8.12
C VAL A 104 -7.48 -5.21 -8.99
N LEU A 105 -6.27 -5.22 -8.43
CA LEU A 105 -5.02 -5.18 -9.19
C LEU A 105 -4.91 -6.35 -10.18
N THR A 106 -5.24 -7.56 -9.74
CA THR A 106 -5.23 -8.74 -10.63
C THR A 106 -6.18 -8.56 -11.82
N TYR A 107 -7.36 -7.99 -11.57
CA TYR A 107 -8.30 -7.62 -12.64
C TYR A 107 -7.70 -6.58 -13.59
N PHE A 108 -7.06 -5.52 -13.07
CA PHE A 108 -6.42 -4.53 -13.93
C PHE A 108 -5.30 -5.11 -14.80
N TYR A 109 -4.47 -5.99 -14.25
CA TYR A 109 -3.46 -6.66 -15.07
C TYR A 109 -4.10 -7.53 -16.16
N ALA A 110 -5.18 -8.25 -15.84
CA ALA A 110 -5.91 -9.04 -16.83
C ALA A 110 -6.51 -8.14 -17.93
N CYS A 111 -7.04 -6.98 -17.55
CA CYS A 111 -7.50 -5.96 -18.49
C CYS A 111 -6.36 -5.45 -19.38
N GLU A 112 -5.19 -5.12 -18.83
CA GLU A 112 -4.02 -4.67 -19.61
C GLU A 112 -3.60 -5.73 -20.64
N LEU A 113 -3.44 -6.99 -20.20
CA LEU A 113 -3.13 -8.12 -21.08
C LEU A 113 -4.17 -8.29 -22.19
N PHE A 114 -5.45 -8.21 -21.83
CA PHE A 114 -6.55 -8.32 -22.78
C PHE A 114 -6.55 -7.16 -23.78
N THR A 115 -6.40 -5.92 -23.32
CA THR A 115 -6.41 -4.73 -24.19
C THR A 115 -5.22 -4.72 -25.13
N SER A 116 -4.01 -5.06 -24.66
CA SER A 116 -2.82 -5.14 -25.52
C SER A 116 -2.95 -6.26 -26.57
N TRP A 117 -3.61 -7.37 -26.24
CA TRP A 117 -3.91 -8.42 -27.21
C TRP A 117 -5.02 -8.01 -28.20
N TYR A 118 -6.04 -7.29 -27.74
CA TYR A 118 -7.23 -6.91 -28.52
C TYR A 118 -7.02 -5.68 -29.42
N SER A 119 -6.19 -4.72 -28.99
CA SER A 119 -5.93 -3.39 -29.58
C SER A 119 -5.63 -3.40 -31.09
N GLY A 120 -5.15 -4.53 -31.63
CA GLY A 120 -4.85 -4.68 -33.05
C GLY A 120 -3.54 -4.00 -33.48
N GLU A 121 -2.99 -3.12 -32.64
CA GLU A 121 -1.71 -2.46 -32.88
C GLU A 121 -0.52 -3.42 -32.71
N HIS A 122 0.29 -3.54 -33.76
CA HIS A 122 1.42 -4.47 -33.78
C HIS A 122 2.50 -4.12 -32.75
N ILE A 123 2.67 -2.83 -32.45
CA ILE A 123 3.69 -2.34 -31.50
C ILE A 123 3.32 -2.71 -30.06
N GLU A 124 2.05 -2.56 -29.66
CA GLU A 124 1.60 -2.96 -28.32
C GLU A 124 1.73 -4.47 -28.11
N LYS A 125 1.36 -5.27 -29.12
CA LYS A 125 1.53 -6.73 -29.08
C LYS A 125 3.00 -7.15 -29.00
N ALA A 126 3.87 -6.48 -29.77
CA ALA A 126 5.29 -6.72 -29.73
C ALA A 126 5.89 -6.35 -28.36
N SER A 127 5.49 -5.21 -27.77
CA SER A 127 5.89 -4.80 -26.42
C SER A 127 5.45 -5.81 -25.36
N LEU A 128 4.19 -6.28 -25.43
CA LEU A 128 3.69 -7.33 -24.54
C LEU A 128 4.47 -8.64 -24.67
N PHE A 129 4.68 -9.11 -25.91
CA PHE A 129 5.44 -10.33 -26.16
C PHE A 129 6.88 -10.19 -25.65
N TRP A 130 7.51 -9.05 -25.91
CA TRP A 130 8.86 -8.75 -25.42
C TRP A 130 8.92 -8.78 -23.88
N ARG A 131 7.96 -8.16 -23.18
CA ARG A 131 7.89 -8.22 -21.71
C ARG A 131 7.78 -9.66 -21.19
N LEU A 132 7.07 -10.54 -21.91
CA LEU A 132 6.86 -11.94 -21.54
C LEU A 132 8.06 -12.86 -21.85
N THR A 133 8.76 -12.65 -22.98
CA THR A 133 9.82 -13.57 -23.45
C THR A 133 11.24 -13.05 -23.33
N SER A 134 11.44 -11.75 -23.09
CA SER A 134 12.76 -11.11 -23.10
C SER A 134 13.42 -11.07 -21.71
N THR A 135 14.53 -10.34 -21.58
CA THR A 135 15.46 -10.26 -20.44
C THR A 135 14.81 -10.04 -19.06
N TYR A 136 13.63 -9.42 -19.00
CA TYR A 136 12.93 -9.11 -17.74
C TYR A 136 11.74 -10.04 -17.41
N TRP A 137 11.60 -11.17 -18.09
CA TRP A 137 10.50 -12.13 -17.84
C TRP A 137 10.40 -12.54 -16.36
N TRP A 138 11.55 -12.68 -15.67
CA TRP A 138 11.62 -13.06 -14.26
C TRP A 138 11.06 -11.97 -13.35
N ALA A 139 11.24 -10.69 -13.70
CA ALA A 139 10.70 -9.56 -12.94
C ALA A 139 9.17 -9.50 -13.11
N LEU A 140 8.68 -9.78 -14.30
CA LEU A 140 7.25 -9.88 -14.58
C LEU A 140 6.60 -11.06 -13.85
N PHE A 141 7.22 -12.23 -13.90
CA PHE A 141 6.75 -13.41 -13.16
C PHE A 141 6.72 -13.16 -11.64
N THR A 142 7.77 -12.53 -11.11
CA THR A 142 7.84 -12.19 -9.68
C THR A 142 6.73 -11.23 -9.29
N MET A 143 6.46 -10.22 -10.10
CA MET A 143 5.33 -9.29 -9.90
C MET A 143 3.99 -10.05 -9.84
N TYR A 144 3.68 -10.89 -10.83
CA TYR A 144 2.43 -11.64 -10.85
C TYR A 144 2.29 -12.61 -9.67
N PHE A 145 3.36 -13.35 -9.35
CA PHE A 145 3.35 -14.25 -8.21
C PHE A 145 3.12 -13.51 -6.90
N CYS A 146 3.87 -12.42 -6.67
CA CYS A 146 3.78 -11.64 -5.45
C CYS A 146 2.45 -10.89 -5.30
N ASN A 147 1.95 -10.25 -6.36
CA ASN A 147 0.74 -9.41 -6.27
C ASN A 147 -0.56 -10.20 -6.48
N CYS A 148 -0.55 -11.21 -7.36
CA CYS A 148 -1.78 -11.94 -7.67
C CYS A 148 -1.89 -13.24 -6.87
N VAL A 149 -0.81 -14.00 -6.70
CA VAL A 149 -0.87 -15.33 -6.09
C VAL A 149 -0.72 -15.25 -4.57
N SER A 150 0.24 -14.47 -4.07
CA SER A 150 0.53 -14.41 -2.63
C SER A 150 -0.68 -13.96 -1.78
N PRO A 151 -1.49 -12.96 -2.17
CA PRO A 151 -2.61 -12.52 -1.34
C PRO A 151 -3.77 -13.53 -1.31
N LEU A 152 -3.86 -14.46 -2.26
CA LEU A 152 -4.95 -15.45 -2.30
C LEU A 152 -4.95 -16.37 -1.07
N ILE A 153 -3.81 -16.56 -0.40
CA ILE A 153 -3.75 -17.28 0.87
C ILE A 153 -4.65 -16.64 1.94
N LEU A 154 -4.90 -15.33 1.83
CA LEU A 154 -5.76 -14.58 2.74
C LEU A 154 -7.26 -14.87 2.56
N PHE A 155 -7.68 -15.70 1.59
CA PHE A 155 -9.04 -16.23 1.57
C PHE A 155 -9.32 -17.09 2.81
N TRP A 156 -8.32 -17.81 3.31
CA TRP A 156 -8.45 -18.64 4.49
C TRP A 156 -8.42 -17.79 5.77
N LYS A 157 -9.47 -17.90 6.58
CA LYS A 157 -9.56 -17.17 7.87
C LYS A 157 -8.36 -17.44 8.78
N LYS A 158 -7.86 -18.68 8.81
CA LYS A 158 -6.67 -19.05 9.62
C LYS A 158 -5.40 -18.30 9.18
N ALA A 159 -5.26 -18.01 7.89
CA ALA A 159 -4.15 -17.23 7.37
C ALA A 159 -4.28 -15.75 7.76
N ARG A 160 -5.50 -15.19 7.69
CA ARG A 160 -5.76 -13.78 8.07
C ARG A 160 -5.57 -13.48 9.55
N THR A 161 -5.69 -14.48 10.42
CA THR A 161 -5.47 -14.31 11.87
C THR A 161 -4.05 -14.65 12.31
N SER A 162 -3.19 -15.13 11.40
CA SER A 162 -1.81 -15.51 11.74
C SER A 162 -0.84 -14.35 11.48
N PRO A 163 -0.22 -13.77 12.54
CA PRO A 163 0.74 -12.67 12.37
C PRO A 163 1.90 -13.01 11.44
N VAL A 164 2.41 -14.24 11.49
CA VAL A 164 3.54 -14.68 10.68
C VAL A 164 3.17 -14.74 9.20
N ILE A 165 2.00 -15.29 8.88
CA ILE A 165 1.54 -15.38 7.49
C ILE A 165 1.29 -13.98 6.93
N LEU A 166 0.64 -13.11 7.70
CA LEU A 166 0.44 -11.71 7.30
C LEU A 166 1.75 -11.00 7.04
N TYR A 167 2.75 -11.16 7.91
CA TYR A 167 4.05 -10.53 7.74
C TYR A 167 4.75 -10.99 6.45
N VAL A 168 4.76 -12.30 6.18
CA VAL A 168 5.36 -12.86 4.96
C VAL A 168 4.63 -12.39 3.70
N VAL A 169 3.29 -12.43 3.71
CA VAL A 169 2.48 -11.95 2.58
C VAL A 169 2.72 -10.47 2.34
N SER A 170 2.78 -9.65 3.39
CA SER A 170 3.07 -8.22 3.25
C SER A 170 4.44 -7.93 2.64
N ILE A 171 5.48 -8.71 3.00
CA ILE A 171 6.81 -8.58 2.36
C ILE A 171 6.73 -8.93 0.88
N LEU A 172 6.07 -10.03 0.54
CA LEU A 172 5.89 -10.44 -0.86
C LEU A 172 5.14 -9.36 -1.64
N VAL A 173 4.07 -8.80 -1.07
CA VAL A 173 3.32 -7.69 -1.68
C VAL A 173 4.22 -6.48 -1.93
N LEU A 174 5.05 -6.05 -0.98
CA LEU A 174 5.94 -4.91 -1.21
C LEU A 174 6.97 -5.19 -2.31
N ILE A 175 7.52 -6.40 -2.35
CA ILE A 175 8.44 -6.82 -3.42
C ILE A 175 7.71 -6.80 -4.77
N GLY A 176 6.50 -7.36 -4.84
CA GLY A 176 5.69 -7.38 -6.05
C GLY A 176 5.33 -5.98 -6.55
N MET A 177 4.94 -5.07 -5.64
CA MET A 177 4.63 -3.68 -5.97
C MET A 177 5.86 -2.87 -6.41
N TRP A 178 7.05 -3.19 -5.90
CA TRP A 178 8.29 -2.63 -6.43
C TRP A 178 8.55 -3.10 -7.85
N PHE A 179 8.40 -4.41 -8.11
CA PHE A 179 8.54 -4.96 -9.45
C PHE A 179 7.45 -4.47 -10.41
N GLU A 180 6.25 -4.15 -9.93
CA GLU A 180 5.21 -3.52 -10.74
C GLU A 180 5.71 -2.21 -11.35
N ARG A 181 6.26 -1.30 -10.52
CA ARG A 181 6.81 -0.04 -11.01
C ARG A 181 8.02 -0.26 -11.92
N PHE A 182 8.88 -1.22 -11.59
CA PHE A 182 10.00 -1.59 -12.46
C PHE A 182 9.53 -2.08 -13.84
N ASN A 183 8.54 -2.98 -13.89
CA ASN A 183 8.02 -3.57 -15.13
C ASN A 183 7.25 -2.57 -15.99
N ILE A 184 6.60 -1.59 -15.38
CA ILE A 184 6.00 -0.48 -16.11
C ILE A 184 7.11 0.38 -16.72
N ILE A 185 8.13 0.76 -15.95
CA ILE A 185 9.09 1.78 -16.39
C ILE A 185 10.18 1.21 -17.32
N VAL A 186 10.94 0.23 -16.84
CA VAL A 186 12.21 -0.19 -17.46
C VAL A 186 11.99 -0.95 -18.78
N PRO A 187 11.16 -2.01 -18.85
CA PRO A 187 10.90 -2.70 -20.11
C PRO A 187 10.27 -1.82 -21.18
N SER A 188 9.39 -0.87 -20.81
CA SER A 188 8.70 0.00 -21.77
C SER A 188 9.64 1.02 -22.40
N LEU A 189 10.58 1.57 -21.63
CA LEU A 189 11.62 2.47 -22.17
C LEU A 189 12.72 1.71 -22.91
N GLY A 190 13.04 0.49 -22.47
CA GLY A 190 14.08 -0.34 -23.10
C GLY A 190 13.69 -0.90 -24.46
N HIS A 191 12.41 -0.88 -24.83
CA HIS A 191 11.89 -1.36 -26.10
C HIS A 191 10.81 -0.41 -26.65
N ASP A 192 11.26 0.79 -27.03
CA ASP A 192 10.42 1.85 -27.60
C ASP A 192 10.17 1.66 -29.12
N PHE A 193 9.45 2.58 -29.76
CA PHE A 193 9.08 2.54 -31.19
C PHE A 193 10.26 2.33 -32.14
N TYR A 194 11.45 2.81 -31.78
CA TYR A 194 12.63 2.77 -32.65
C TYR A 194 13.63 1.70 -32.21
N PRO A 195 13.94 0.70 -33.04
CA PRO A 195 14.86 -0.39 -32.66
C PRO A 195 16.29 0.05 -32.26
N TYR A 196 16.75 1.22 -32.71
CA TYR A 196 18.10 1.70 -32.40
C TYR A 196 18.23 2.28 -30.98
N THR A 197 17.11 2.58 -30.30
CA THR A 197 17.12 3.08 -28.91
C THR A 197 16.99 1.95 -27.88
N TRP A 198 16.87 0.71 -28.33
CA TRP A 198 16.67 -0.42 -27.43
C TRP A 198 17.88 -0.65 -26.54
N GLY A 199 17.61 -0.85 -25.25
CA GLY A 199 18.64 -0.91 -24.24
C GLY A 199 18.23 -1.76 -23.04
N ILE A 200 19.23 -2.27 -22.34
CA ILE A 200 19.05 -2.99 -21.09
C ILE A 200 19.54 -2.07 -19.97
N TYR A 201 18.68 -1.89 -18.97
CA TYR A 201 19.02 -1.18 -17.76
C TYR A 201 19.68 -2.16 -16.78
N VAL A 202 20.91 -1.84 -16.38
CA VAL A 202 21.62 -2.54 -15.33
C VAL A 202 21.79 -1.54 -14.17
N PRO A 203 21.22 -1.81 -12.99
CA PRO A 203 21.32 -0.89 -11.87
C PRO A 203 22.77 -0.68 -11.47
N THR A 204 23.15 0.58 -11.31
CA THR A 204 24.49 0.93 -10.86
C THR A 204 24.61 0.77 -9.34
N VAL A 205 25.84 0.76 -8.84
CA VAL A 205 26.10 0.78 -7.39
C VAL A 205 25.46 2.02 -6.77
N THR A 206 25.53 3.17 -7.45
CA THR A 206 24.90 4.41 -6.99
C THR A 206 23.39 4.27 -6.86
N ASP A 207 22.70 3.68 -7.84
CA ASP A 207 21.25 3.45 -7.78
C ASP A 207 20.88 2.59 -6.57
N SER A 208 21.64 1.51 -6.35
CA SER A 208 21.42 0.59 -5.23
C SER A 208 21.66 1.28 -3.88
N THR A 209 22.70 2.10 -3.76
CA THR A 209 22.99 2.84 -2.52
C THR A 209 21.92 3.86 -2.18
N ILE A 210 21.33 4.53 -3.18
CA ILE A 210 20.22 5.48 -2.97
C ILE A 210 18.98 4.75 -2.46
N ILE A 211 18.67 3.58 -3.02
CA ILE A 211 17.53 2.76 -2.57
C ILE A 211 17.74 2.35 -1.11
N ILE A 212 18.89 1.77 -0.78
CA ILE A 212 19.21 1.36 0.60
C ILE A 212 19.20 2.57 1.54
N GLY A 213 19.75 3.70 1.11
CA GLY A 213 19.76 4.96 1.85
C GLY A 213 18.36 5.47 2.16
N SER A 214 17.41 5.35 1.23
CA SER A 214 16.02 5.76 1.45
C SER A 214 15.31 4.90 2.50
N PHE A 215 15.53 3.58 2.50
CA PHE A 215 15.04 2.70 3.56
C PHE A 215 15.68 3.04 4.92
N ALA A 216 17.00 3.23 4.96
CA ALA A 216 17.69 3.61 6.19
C ALA A 216 17.16 4.94 6.75
N TRP A 217 16.95 5.93 5.88
CA TRP A 217 16.38 7.22 6.25
C TRP A 217 14.95 7.09 6.79
N PHE A 218 14.11 6.29 6.13
CA PHE A 218 12.76 6.00 6.58
C PHE A 218 12.75 5.35 7.98
N PHE A 219 13.52 4.28 8.18
CA PHE A 219 13.56 3.59 9.47
C PHE A 219 14.14 4.46 10.58
N LEU A 220 15.13 5.31 10.27
CA LEU A 220 15.68 6.28 11.23
C LEU A 220 14.60 7.24 11.71
N LEU A 221 13.85 7.85 10.79
CA LEU A 221 12.76 8.77 11.14
C LEU A 221 11.61 8.07 11.85
N PHE A 222 11.25 6.86 11.41
CA PHE A 222 10.18 6.06 12.00
C PHE A 222 10.49 5.62 13.44
N LEU A 223 11.70 5.10 13.68
CA LEU A 223 12.15 4.73 15.03
C LEU A 223 12.30 5.96 15.93
N GLY A 224 12.79 7.07 15.38
CA GLY A 224 12.81 8.36 16.07
C GLY A 224 11.41 8.82 16.48
N PHE A 225 10.43 8.70 15.59
CA PHE A 225 9.03 9.02 15.85
C PHE A 225 8.44 8.16 16.98
N ILE A 226 8.61 6.83 16.93
CA ILE A 226 8.09 5.92 17.96
C ILE A 226 8.70 6.23 19.34
N LYS A 227 9.96 6.66 19.37
CA LYS A 227 10.65 7.00 20.63
C LYS A 227 10.18 8.33 21.22
N VAL A 228 9.88 9.32 20.39
CA VAL A 228 9.56 10.70 20.82
C VAL A 228 8.06 10.91 21.03
N MET A 229 7.21 10.26 20.23
CA MET A 229 5.76 10.47 20.23
C MET A 229 5.01 9.16 20.54
N PRO A 230 3.83 9.23 21.19
CA PRO A 230 3.02 8.04 21.43
C PRO A 230 2.57 7.44 20.09
N SER A 231 2.95 6.18 19.86
CA SER A 231 2.65 5.46 18.61
C SER A 231 1.17 5.08 18.44
N LEU A 232 0.38 5.19 19.51
CA LEU A 232 -1.06 5.00 19.51
C LEU A 232 -1.76 6.29 19.93
N SER A 233 -2.87 6.60 19.26
CA SER A 233 -3.77 7.69 19.63
C SER A 233 -4.48 7.37 20.95
N VAL A 234 -3.93 7.84 22.07
CA VAL A 234 -4.49 7.61 23.42
C VAL A 234 -5.91 8.17 23.55
N VAL A 235 -6.20 9.26 22.86
CA VAL A 235 -7.52 9.90 22.84
C VAL A 235 -8.57 8.99 22.20
N GLU A 236 -8.33 8.54 20.97
CA GLU A 236 -9.31 7.74 20.22
C GLU A 236 -9.52 6.38 20.89
N VAL A 237 -8.44 5.77 21.40
CA VAL A 237 -8.54 4.53 22.18
C VAL A 237 -9.43 4.74 23.41
N LYS A 238 -9.29 5.85 24.14
CA LYS A 238 -10.15 6.15 25.29
C LYS A 238 -11.61 6.39 24.92
N GLU A 239 -11.90 6.96 23.75
CA GLU A 239 -13.28 7.14 23.27
C GLU A 239 -13.96 5.80 22.95
N THR A 240 -13.20 4.75 22.60
CA THR A 240 -13.75 3.40 22.35
C THR A 240 -14.00 2.59 23.63
N LEU A 241 -13.44 3.01 24.76
CA LEU A 241 -13.65 2.34 26.04
C LEU A 241 -15.01 2.75 26.62
N PRO A 242 -15.74 1.83 27.27
CA PRO A 242 -16.96 2.19 27.97
C PRO A 242 -16.65 3.28 28.99
N PRO A 243 -17.48 4.33 29.10
CA PRO A 243 -17.28 5.36 30.11
C PRO A 243 -17.27 4.68 31.48
N PRO A 244 -16.36 5.07 32.39
CA PRO A 244 -16.38 4.56 33.75
C PRO A 244 -17.70 4.98 34.38
N MET A 245 -18.69 4.08 34.33
CA MET A 245 -19.90 4.23 35.13
C MET A 245 -19.41 4.19 36.57
N LYS A 246 -19.73 5.21 37.36
CA LYS A 246 -19.66 5.10 38.82
C LYS A 246 -20.31 3.76 39.13
N GLU A 247 -19.55 2.84 39.75
CA GLU A 247 -20.12 1.59 40.26
C GLU A 247 -21.46 1.96 40.88
N ALA A 248 -22.54 1.43 40.32
CA ALA A 248 -23.84 1.57 40.92
C ALA A 248 -23.61 1.13 42.35
N ALA A 249 -23.69 2.08 43.28
CA ALA A 249 -23.57 1.82 44.69
C ALA A 249 -24.32 0.52 44.93
N HIS A 250 -23.63 -0.50 45.42
CA HIS A 250 -24.27 -1.69 45.95
C HIS A 250 -25.25 -1.16 47.01
N GLY A 251 -26.47 -0.91 46.55
CA GLY A 251 -27.59 -0.46 47.34
C GLY A 251 -27.82 -1.56 48.34
N GLY A 252 -27.78 -1.17 49.60
CA GLY A 252 -28.12 -2.05 50.70
C GLY A 252 -29.43 -2.76 50.40
N HIS A 253 -29.40 -4.07 50.59
CA HIS A 253 -30.57 -4.78 51.05
C HIS A 253 -30.28 -5.20 52.49
N HIS A 254 -31.19 -4.69 53.34
CA HIS A 254 -31.51 -5.02 54.71
C HIS A 254 -31.20 -6.45 55.14
#